data_AF-A0A8H9LG79-F1
#
_entry.id   AF-A0A8H9LG79-F1
#
_cell.length_a   1.000
_cell.length_b   1.000
_cell.length_c   1.000
_cell.angle_alpha   90.00
_cell.angle_beta   90.00
_cell.angle_gamma   90.00
#
_symmetry.space_group_name_H-M   'P 1'
#
loop_
_entity.id
_entity.type
_entity.pdbx_description
1 polymer ?
#
loop_
_entity_poly.entity_id
_entity_poly.type
_entity_poly.pdbx_seq_one_letter_code
_entity_poly.pdbx_strand_id
1 'polypeptide(L)'
;MRWARSGPVLGLLWARSGLALGALVGGAKPGRGRRIASGVLTVDDAGGAPLTSQKPSLSRFFGSRLPREVRTALALESGERPISHAPTPEGGHIVATTRALHLPDGPRLPWHLMDKAVWDEEGVTVTMTDGAVHRALLPEPGRLPETIRERVTSTIVASRHVTIDGRGGVRLVARRIPGYDTPRWEFIFDPGLDAKDPGLRAHAEQALEEVRRSLGV
;
A
#
# COMPACT_ATOMS: atom_id res chain seq x y z
N MET A 1 27.94 -8.32 -8.19
CA MET A 1 26.68 -7.64 -7.82
C MET A 1 25.52 -8.58 -8.10
N ARG A 2 24.87 -9.13 -7.06
CA ARG A 2 23.85 -10.18 -7.17
C ARG A 2 22.46 -9.52 -7.05
N TRP A 3 21.77 -9.35 -8.17
CA TRP A 3 20.42 -8.81 -8.22
C TRP A 3 19.43 -9.87 -7.72
N ALA A 4 18.55 -9.48 -6.79
CA ALA A 4 17.50 -10.33 -6.25
C ALA A 4 16.37 -10.49 -7.28
N ARG A 5 15.79 -11.69 -7.29
CA ARG A 5 14.81 -12.21 -8.25
C ARG A 5 13.63 -11.25 -8.45
N SER A 6 13.36 -10.90 -9.71
CA SER A 6 12.15 -10.21 -10.13
C SER A 6 10.96 -11.17 -10.12
N GLY A 7 10.12 -11.09 -9.10
CA GLY A 7 8.71 -11.49 -9.19
C GLY A 7 7.87 -10.32 -9.73
N PRO A 8 6.60 -10.54 -10.13
CA PRO A 8 5.73 -9.47 -10.59
C PRO A 8 5.41 -8.51 -9.43
N VAL A 9 6.11 -7.37 -9.40
CA VAL A 9 5.86 -6.26 -8.47
C VAL A 9 4.67 -5.47 -9.01
N LEU A 10 3.48 -5.77 -8.49
CA LEU A 10 2.25 -5.07 -8.89
C LEU A 10 2.24 -3.73 -8.14
N GLY A 11 2.80 -2.72 -8.81
CA GLY A 11 3.00 -1.39 -8.26
C GLY A 11 1.76 -0.79 -7.61
N LEU A 12 2.01 -0.03 -6.53
CA LEU A 12 1.23 1.00 -5.81
C LEU A 12 -0.23 1.29 -6.21
N LEU A 13 -1.01 0.29 -6.58
CA LEU A 13 -2.43 0.38 -6.90
C LEU A 13 -3.20 0.23 -5.58
N TRP A 14 -3.46 1.38 -4.97
CA TRP A 14 -4.43 1.52 -3.89
C TRP A 14 -5.83 1.33 -4.49
N ALA A 15 -6.28 0.07 -4.62
CA ALA A 15 -7.64 -0.25 -4.99
C ALA A 15 -8.52 -0.32 -3.74
N ARG A 16 -9.55 0.54 -3.66
CA ARG A 16 -10.76 0.26 -2.86
C ARG A 16 -11.53 -0.82 -3.62
N SER A 17 -11.48 -2.07 -3.16
CA SER A 17 -12.36 -3.10 -3.69
C SER A 17 -13.71 -3.01 -2.99
N GLY A 18 -14.65 -2.29 -3.61
CA GLY A 18 -16.07 -2.57 -3.40
C GLY A 18 -16.45 -3.72 -4.32
N LEU A 19 -16.58 -4.93 -3.77
CA LEU A 19 -17.12 -6.08 -4.50
C LEU A 19 -18.37 -6.56 -3.76
N ALA A 20 -19.53 -6.12 -4.24
CA ALA A 20 -20.78 -6.82 -3.96
C ALA A 20 -20.87 -8.01 -4.93
N LEU A 21 -20.78 -9.23 -4.39
CA LEU A 21 -21.19 -10.46 -5.06
C LEU A 21 -22.56 -10.87 -4.51
N GLY A 22 -23.58 -11.02 -5.36
CA GLY A 22 -24.88 -11.53 -4.97
C GLY A 22 -25.82 -11.69 -6.16
N ALA A 23 -26.16 -12.95 -6.46
CA ALA A 23 -26.82 -13.43 -7.67
C ALA A 23 -28.37 -13.43 -7.63
N LEU A 24 -28.94 -13.79 -8.79
CA LEU A 24 -30.22 -14.47 -9.05
C LEU A 24 -31.56 -13.68 -9.10
N VAL A 25 -32.10 -13.65 -10.34
CA VAL A 25 -33.49 -13.81 -10.81
C VAL A 25 -34.65 -13.53 -9.82
N GLY A 26 -35.49 -12.57 -10.18
CA GLY A 26 -36.86 -12.42 -9.69
C GLY A 26 -37.46 -11.05 -10.02
N GLY A 27 -38.41 -10.99 -10.97
CA GLY A 27 -39.00 -9.73 -11.44
C GLY A 27 -40.06 -9.14 -10.50
N ALA A 28 -40.12 -7.80 -10.44
CA ALA A 28 -41.33 -6.96 -10.47
C ALA A 28 -40.99 -5.49 -10.07
N LYS A 29 -41.46 -4.51 -10.85
CA LYS A 29 -41.34 -3.04 -10.69
C LYS A 29 -42.40 -2.50 -9.69
N PRO A 30 -42.47 -1.18 -9.36
CA PRO A 30 -41.46 -0.10 -9.35
C PRO A 30 -41.48 0.76 -8.06
N GLY A 31 -40.40 1.50 -7.77
CA GLY A 31 -40.39 2.59 -6.77
C GLY A 31 -39.41 3.69 -7.15
N ARG A 32 -39.88 4.95 -7.15
CA ARG A 32 -39.14 6.16 -7.56
C ARG A 32 -37.89 6.40 -6.70
N GLY A 33 -36.74 6.64 -7.34
CA GLY A 33 -35.53 7.07 -6.64
C GLY A 33 -34.42 7.52 -7.60
N ARG A 34 -34.40 8.82 -7.88
CA ARG A 34 -33.27 9.70 -8.22
C ARG A 34 -32.05 9.08 -8.92
N ARG A 35 -31.87 9.41 -10.21
CA ARG A 35 -30.58 9.27 -10.93
C ARG A 35 -29.51 10.12 -10.22
N ILE A 36 -28.34 9.55 -10.00
CA ILE A 36 -27.10 10.29 -9.77
C ILE A 36 -26.03 9.68 -10.68
N ALA A 37 -25.36 10.58 -11.41
CA ALA A 37 -24.46 10.28 -12.51
C ALA A 37 -23.12 9.69 -12.03
N SER A 38 -22.64 8.67 -12.73
CA SER A 38 -21.24 8.24 -12.66
C SER A 38 -20.36 9.34 -13.25
N GLY A 39 -19.59 10.01 -12.40
CA GLY A 39 -18.53 10.94 -12.79
C GLY A 39 -17.17 10.30 -12.57
N VAL A 40 -16.39 10.18 -13.63
CA VAL A 40 -14.94 9.94 -13.58
C VAL A 40 -14.29 11.26 -13.17
N LEU A 41 -13.51 11.27 -12.10
CA LEU A 41 -12.74 12.44 -11.70
C LEU A 41 -11.25 12.08 -11.77
N THR A 42 -10.62 12.51 -12.85
CA THR A 42 -9.19 12.76 -12.93
C THR A 42 -8.87 13.92 -11.99
N VAL A 43 -7.87 13.76 -11.11
CA VAL A 43 -7.42 14.84 -10.23
C VAL A 43 -6.13 15.40 -10.81
N ASP A 44 -6.24 16.61 -11.36
CA ASP A 44 -5.20 17.63 -11.34
C ASP A 44 -5.74 18.84 -10.57
N ASP A 45 -4.86 19.42 -9.75
CA ASP A 45 -4.84 20.74 -9.09
C ASP A 45 -5.90 21.15 -8.03
N ALA A 46 -5.53 22.23 -7.32
CA ALA A 46 -5.76 22.53 -5.92
C ALA A 46 -6.94 23.49 -5.63
N GLY A 47 -7.37 23.51 -4.35
CA GLY A 47 -7.98 24.67 -3.69
C GLY A 47 -9.50 24.64 -3.48
N GLY A 48 -9.94 24.76 -2.21
CA GLY A 48 -11.29 25.21 -1.84
C GLY A 48 -12.05 24.34 -0.83
N ALA A 49 -12.15 24.80 0.41
CA ALA A 49 -12.87 24.20 1.55
C ALA A 49 -14.43 24.35 1.47
N PRO A 50 -15.21 24.01 2.52
CA PRO A 50 -15.31 22.75 3.25
C PRO A 50 -16.73 22.14 3.09
N LEU A 51 -16.84 20.80 3.04
CA LEU A 51 -18.14 20.13 3.11
C LEU A 51 -18.48 19.75 4.55
N THR A 52 -19.64 20.23 4.99
CA THR A 52 -20.24 19.96 6.30
C THR A 52 -20.55 18.47 6.44
N SER A 53 -19.89 17.78 7.37
CA SER A 53 -20.22 16.38 7.69
C SER A 53 -21.23 16.30 8.82
N GLN A 54 -22.41 15.78 8.50
CA GLN A 54 -23.42 15.34 9.45
C GLN A 54 -22.95 13.97 10.01
N LYS A 55 -22.69 13.93 11.33
CA LYS A 55 -22.20 12.76 12.07
C LYS A 55 -23.30 11.70 12.24
N PRO A 56 -23.05 10.41 11.96
CA PRO A 56 -23.62 9.33 12.73
C PRO A 56 -22.75 9.06 13.98
N SER A 57 -23.41 8.86 15.11
CA SER A 57 -22.80 8.59 16.41
C SER A 57 -22.04 7.27 16.43
N LEU A 58 -20.73 7.31 16.63
CA LEU A 58 -19.89 6.15 16.94
C LEU A 58 -19.28 6.33 18.33
N SER A 59 -19.86 5.63 19.29
CA SER A 59 -19.35 5.53 20.65
C SER A 59 -18.09 4.65 20.67
N ARG A 60 -16.95 5.32 20.91
CA ARG A 60 -15.75 4.85 21.65
C ARG A 60 -15.08 3.53 21.25
N PHE A 61 -14.25 3.54 20.19
CA PHE A 61 -13.01 2.73 20.16
C PHE A 61 -11.77 3.48 19.61
N PHE A 62 -11.92 4.78 19.33
CA PHE A 62 -10.81 5.63 18.92
C PHE A 62 -9.88 5.95 20.10
N GLY A 63 -8.85 5.11 20.30
CA GLY A 63 -7.68 5.48 21.10
C GLY A 63 -7.47 4.74 22.42
N SER A 64 -7.83 3.46 22.51
CA SER A 64 -7.28 2.65 23.61
C SER A 64 -5.75 2.62 23.50
N ARG A 65 -5.07 2.71 24.65
CA ARG A 65 -3.62 2.51 24.72
C ARG A 65 -3.37 1.03 24.41
N LEU A 66 -2.40 0.72 23.54
CA LEU A 66 -2.05 -0.67 23.24
C LEU A 66 -1.87 -1.45 24.55
N PRO A 67 -2.56 -2.60 24.75
CA PRO A 67 -2.45 -3.40 25.96
C PRO A 67 -1.00 -3.72 26.31
N ARG A 68 -0.69 -3.82 27.60
CA ARG A 68 0.70 -3.96 28.06
C ARG A 68 1.30 -5.29 27.62
N GLU A 69 0.49 -6.33 27.62
CA GLU A 69 0.81 -7.70 27.25
C GLU A 69 1.24 -7.71 25.78
N VAL A 70 0.41 -7.13 24.91
CA VAL A 70 0.70 -6.98 23.48
C VAL A 70 1.97 -6.14 23.27
N ARG A 71 2.08 -4.99 23.95
CA ARG A 71 3.28 -4.13 23.83
C ARG A 71 4.56 -4.86 24.22
N THR A 72 4.51 -5.74 25.22
CA THR A 72 5.68 -6.47 25.73
C THR A 72 6.04 -7.64 24.84
N ALA A 73 5.06 -8.25 24.17
CA ALA A 73 5.27 -9.34 23.22
C ALA A 73 5.82 -8.87 21.85
N LEU A 74 5.67 -7.57 21.51
CA LEU A 74 6.21 -7.02 20.27
C LEU A 74 7.74 -7.03 20.26
N ALA A 75 8.32 -7.69 19.27
CA ALA A 75 9.76 -7.64 18.98
C ALA A 75 10.14 -6.30 18.32
N LEU A 76 10.16 -5.22 19.10
CA LEU A 76 10.50 -3.88 18.64
C LEU A 76 12.02 -3.70 18.53
N GLU A 77 12.49 -3.13 17.41
CA GLU A 77 13.88 -2.67 17.31
C GLU A 77 14.14 -1.44 18.19
N SER A 78 15.42 -1.14 18.44
CA SER A 78 15.81 0.08 19.17
C SER A 78 15.26 1.33 18.47
N GLY A 79 14.57 2.18 19.24
CA GLY A 79 13.91 3.40 18.73
C GLY A 79 12.59 3.16 17.97
N GLU A 80 12.16 1.91 17.77
CA GLU A 80 10.87 1.60 17.16
C GLU A 80 9.71 1.94 18.14
N ARG A 81 8.65 2.56 17.65
CA ARG A 81 7.51 3.00 18.48
C ARG A 81 6.18 2.66 17.82
N PRO A 82 5.19 2.12 18.55
CA PRO A 82 3.83 1.94 18.04
C PRO A 82 3.17 3.29 17.69
N ILE A 83 2.40 3.31 16.61
CA ILE A 83 1.68 4.49 16.11
C ILE A 83 0.17 4.25 16.17
N SER A 84 -0.28 3.12 15.63
CA SER A 84 -1.68 2.71 15.59
C SER A 84 -1.77 1.19 15.69
N HIS A 85 -2.93 0.72 16.13
CA HIS A 85 -3.21 -0.70 16.25
C HIS A 85 -4.72 -0.94 16.13
N ALA A 86 -5.09 -2.18 15.87
CA ALA A 86 -6.45 -2.66 15.97
C ALA A 86 -6.45 -4.14 16.42
N PRO A 87 -7.42 -4.54 17.26
CA PRO A 87 -7.57 -5.93 17.65
C PRO A 87 -8.07 -6.78 16.47
N THR A 88 -7.66 -8.04 16.43
CA THR A 88 -8.15 -9.02 15.46
C THR A 88 -9.27 -9.87 16.07
N PRO A 89 -10.27 -10.32 15.29
CA PRO A 89 -11.38 -11.14 15.81
C PRO A 89 -10.93 -12.45 16.47
N GLU A 90 -9.85 -13.04 15.97
CA GLU A 90 -9.29 -14.31 16.45
C GLU A 90 -8.41 -14.15 17.71
N GLY A 91 -8.28 -12.93 18.23
CA GLY A 91 -7.37 -12.58 19.31
C GLY A 91 -6.01 -12.09 18.78
N GLY A 92 -5.34 -11.26 19.57
CA GLY A 92 -4.14 -10.55 19.15
C GLY A 92 -4.43 -9.16 18.58
N HIS A 93 -3.39 -8.49 18.06
CA HIS A 93 -3.48 -7.14 17.51
C HIS A 93 -2.59 -7.02 16.28
N ILE A 94 -3.07 -6.27 15.29
CA ILE A 94 -2.19 -5.70 14.26
C ILE A 94 -1.65 -4.39 14.81
N VAL A 95 -0.34 -4.20 14.75
CA VAL A 95 0.33 -3.00 15.27
C VAL A 95 1.22 -2.37 14.21
N ALA A 96 0.89 -1.15 13.80
CA ALA A 96 1.75 -0.35 12.95
C ALA A 96 2.72 0.46 13.82
N THR A 97 4.02 0.35 13.53
CA THR A 97 5.08 1.07 14.21
C THR A 97 5.82 2.01 13.27
N THR A 98 6.78 2.77 13.80
CA THR A 98 7.67 3.61 13.00
C THR A 98 8.51 2.83 12.00
N ARG A 99 8.67 1.49 12.13
CA ARG A 99 9.55 0.68 11.26
C ARG A 99 8.89 -0.50 10.56
N ALA A 100 7.80 -1.05 11.11
CA ALA A 100 7.16 -2.23 10.56
C ALA A 100 5.67 -2.32 10.91
N LEU A 101 4.96 -3.18 10.19
CA LEU A 101 3.68 -3.74 10.61
C LEU A 101 3.93 -5.05 11.36
N HIS A 102 3.35 -5.21 12.53
CA HIS A 102 3.38 -6.47 13.28
C HIS A 102 2.00 -7.13 13.20
N LEU A 103 1.98 -8.40 12.78
CA LEU A 103 0.78 -9.22 12.71
C LEU A 103 0.59 -10.05 13.99
N PRO A 104 -0.65 -10.47 14.32
CA PRO A 104 -0.97 -11.18 15.57
C PRO A 104 -0.16 -12.47 15.79
N ASP A 105 0.28 -13.15 14.71
CA ASP A 105 1.03 -14.42 14.78
C ASP A 105 2.56 -14.24 14.76
N GLY A 106 3.05 -13.01 14.90
CA GLY A 106 4.49 -12.71 14.99
C GLY A 106 5.20 -12.24 13.72
N PRO A 107 4.66 -12.32 12.48
CA PRO A 107 5.31 -11.69 11.34
C PRO A 107 5.51 -10.18 11.56
N ARG A 108 6.77 -9.77 11.54
CA ARG A 108 7.17 -8.36 11.42
C ARG A 108 7.41 -8.07 9.95
N LEU A 109 6.65 -7.14 9.39
CA LEU A 109 6.69 -6.75 7.98
C LEU A 109 7.29 -5.34 7.89
N PRO A 110 8.61 -5.19 7.58
CA PRO A 110 9.24 -3.89 7.46
C PRO A 110 8.61 -3.08 6.31
N TRP A 111 8.38 -1.79 6.53
CA TRP A 111 7.71 -0.94 5.54
C TRP A 111 8.39 -0.90 4.17
N HIS A 112 9.73 -0.95 4.15
CA HIS A 112 10.53 -0.88 2.93
C HIS A 112 10.52 -2.18 2.10
N LEU A 113 10.04 -3.29 2.68
CA LEU A 113 9.85 -4.57 2.00
C LEU A 113 8.39 -4.81 1.60
N MET A 114 7.50 -3.86 1.89
CA MET A 114 6.10 -3.95 1.53
C MET A 114 5.90 -3.43 0.10
N ASP A 115 5.37 -4.29 -0.78
CA ASP A 115 5.03 -3.92 -2.15
C ASP A 115 3.69 -3.18 -2.19
N LYS A 116 2.64 -3.82 -1.65
CA LYS A 116 1.29 -3.26 -1.56
C LYS A 116 0.52 -3.82 -0.38
N ALA A 117 -0.51 -3.08 0.02
CA ALA A 117 -1.53 -3.54 0.96
C ALA A 117 -2.91 -3.27 0.33
N VAL A 118 -3.74 -4.31 0.25
CA VAL A 118 -5.10 -4.25 -0.26
C VAL A 118 -6.05 -4.48 0.90
N TRP A 119 -7.08 -3.64 0.99
CA TRP A 119 -8.13 -3.75 1.98
C TRP A 119 -9.43 -4.18 1.31
N ASP A 120 -10.15 -5.08 1.98
CA ASP A 120 -11.50 -5.50 1.65
C ASP A 120 -12.36 -5.45 2.92
N GLU A 121 -13.56 -6.04 2.86
CA GLU A 121 -14.49 -6.08 4.00
C GLU A 121 -14.00 -6.99 5.14
N GLU A 122 -13.13 -7.97 4.84
CA GLU A 122 -12.64 -8.93 5.82
C GLU A 122 -11.39 -8.42 6.54
N GLY A 123 -10.52 -7.69 5.85
CA GLY A 123 -9.34 -7.10 6.45
C GLY A 123 -8.28 -6.66 5.44
N VAL A 124 -7.02 -7.03 5.70
CA VAL A 124 -5.87 -6.61 4.90
C VAL A 124 -5.13 -7.80 4.30
N THR A 125 -4.82 -7.69 3.01
CA THR A 125 -3.86 -8.54 2.30
C THR A 125 -2.61 -7.71 1.97
N VAL A 126 -1.48 -8.06 2.59
CA VAL A 126 -0.18 -7.44 2.36
C VAL A 126 0.66 -8.32 1.44
N THR A 127 1.22 -7.73 0.39
CA THR A 127 2.20 -8.37 -0.49
C THR A 127 3.57 -7.75 -0.25
N MET A 128 4.57 -8.60 -0.05
CA MET A 128 5.97 -8.22 0.15
C MET A 128 6.72 -8.19 -1.18
N THR A 129 7.85 -7.49 -1.23
CA THR A 129 8.68 -7.34 -2.45
C THR A 129 9.26 -8.65 -2.97
N ASP A 130 9.35 -9.69 -2.14
CA ASP A 130 9.76 -11.05 -2.53
C ASP A 130 8.59 -11.93 -3.01
N GLY A 131 7.37 -11.38 -3.03
CA GLY A 131 6.14 -12.08 -3.40
C GLY A 131 5.43 -12.79 -2.24
N ALA A 132 5.97 -12.75 -1.01
CA ALA A 132 5.26 -13.30 0.14
C ALA A 132 3.95 -12.54 0.38
N VAL A 133 2.88 -13.27 0.74
CA VAL A 133 1.55 -12.71 1.00
C VAL A 133 1.14 -13.00 2.42
N HIS A 134 0.74 -11.95 3.14
CA HIS A 134 0.21 -12.05 4.50
C HIS A 134 -1.22 -11.52 4.54
N ARG A 135 -2.13 -12.25 5.19
CA ARG A 135 -3.51 -11.83 5.39
C ARG A 135 -3.81 -11.71 6.87
N ALA A 136 -4.64 -10.74 7.23
CA ALA A 136 -5.14 -10.61 8.58
C ALA A 136 -6.57 -10.07 8.58
N LEU A 137 -7.45 -10.76 9.31
CA LEU A 137 -8.84 -10.36 9.50
C LEU A 137 -8.90 -9.11 10.37
N LEU A 138 -9.58 -8.09 9.87
CA LEU A 138 -9.64 -6.78 10.50
C LEU A 138 -10.89 -5.99 10.08
N PRO A 139 -12.09 -6.42 10.52
CA PRO A 139 -13.35 -5.76 10.17
C PRO A 139 -13.43 -4.32 10.71
N GLU A 140 -12.71 -4.01 11.78
CA GLU A 140 -12.61 -2.66 12.37
C GLU A 140 -11.17 -2.15 12.33
N PRO A 141 -10.68 -1.67 11.17
CA PRO A 141 -9.26 -1.37 10.97
C PRO A 141 -8.81 -0.04 11.61
N GLY A 142 -9.74 0.80 12.06
CA GLY A 142 -9.43 2.08 12.69
C GLY A 142 -8.55 2.95 11.79
N ARG A 143 -7.38 3.39 12.31
CA ARG A 143 -6.41 4.23 11.58
C ARG A 143 -5.29 3.46 10.88
N LEU A 144 -5.35 2.12 10.87
CA LEU A 144 -4.29 1.31 10.26
C LEU A 144 -4.18 1.54 8.74
N PRO A 145 -5.27 1.65 7.95
CA PRO A 145 -5.15 1.87 6.52
C PRO A 145 -4.35 3.14 6.18
N GLU A 146 -4.65 4.24 6.87
CA GLU A 146 -3.94 5.52 6.70
C GLU A 146 -2.49 5.39 7.17
N THR A 147 -2.26 4.78 8.34
CA THR A 147 -0.91 4.63 8.89
C THR A 147 -0.02 3.78 7.98
N ILE A 148 -0.52 2.66 7.46
CA ILE A 148 0.22 1.80 6.54
C ILE A 148 0.54 2.58 5.26
N ARG A 149 -0.45 3.27 4.69
CA ARG A 149 -0.24 4.09 3.49
C ARG A 149 0.83 5.15 3.70
N GLU A 150 0.74 5.92 4.77
CA GLU A 150 1.73 6.95 5.11
C GLU A 150 3.12 6.35 5.29
N ARG A 151 3.23 5.23 6.01
CA ARG A 151 4.52 4.59 6.30
C ARG A 151 5.16 3.99 5.07
N VAL A 152 4.41 3.26 4.24
CA VAL A 152 4.92 2.71 2.98
C VAL A 152 5.35 3.85 2.06
N THR A 153 4.52 4.90 1.91
CA THR A 153 4.86 6.06 1.08
C THR A 153 6.13 6.77 1.57
N SER A 154 6.33 6.87 2.89
CA SER A 154 7.53 7.49 3.46
C SER A 154 8.84 6.74 3.16
N THR A 155 8.75 5.49 2.68
CA THR A 155 9.91 4.73 2.21
C THR A 155 10.29 5.08 0.78
N ILE A 156 9.41 5.69 0.00
CA ILE A 156 9.64 6.01 -1.41
C ILE A 156 10.26 7.41 -1.49
N VAL A 157 11.48 7.49 -2.03
CA VAL A 157 12.23 8.74 -2.24
C VAL A 157 11.88 9.36 -3.57
N ALA A 158 11.72 8.54 -4.61
CA ALA A 158 11.37 8.97 -5.96
C ALA A 158 10.57 7.89 -6.67
N SER A 159 9.65 8.28 -7.54
CA SER A 159 8.91 7.40 -8.44
C SER A 159 8.71 8.12 -9.76
N ARG A 160 9.23 7.55 -10.85
CA ARG A 160 9.09 8.12 -12.20
C ARG A 160 8.75 7.04 -13.20
N HIS A 161 7.72 7.25 -14.00
CA HIS A 161 7.42 6.39 -15.14
C HIS A 161 8.12 6.94 -16.39
N VAL A 162 8.76 6.06 -17.14
CA VAL A 162 9.44 6.38 -18.39
C VAL A 162 8.93 5.43 -19.46
N THR A 163 8.49 6.00 -20.58
CA THR A 163 8.02 5.23 -21.75
C THR A 163 9.21 4.62 -22.49
N ILE A 164 9.07 3.37 -22.92
CA ILE A 164 10.08 2.64 -23.72
C ILE A 164 9.47 2.38 -25.10
N ASP A 165 9.88 3.17 -26.09
CA ASP A 165 9.65 3.01 -27.53
C ASP A 165 8.27 2.47 -27.95
N GLY A 166 7.21 3.01 -27.34
CA GLY A 166 5.81 2.66 -27.67
C GLY A 166 5.38 1.24 -27.29
N ARG A 167 6.24 0.44 -26.64
CA ARG A 167 5.93 -0.93 -26.18
C ARG A 167 5.32 -0.96 -24.78
N GLY A 168 5.31 0.18 -24.10
CA GLY A 168 4.92 0.35 -22.70
C GLY A 168 5.92 1.26 -22.00
N GLY A 169 6.12 1.07 -20.71
CA GLY A 169 7.10 1.81 -19.94
C GLY A 169 7.62 1.05 -18.73
N VAL A 170 8.50 1.73 -18.01
CA VAL A 170 9.07 1.27 -16.75
C VAL A 170 8.85 2.33 -15.68
N ARG A 171 8.35 1.90 -14.52
CA ARG A 171 8.37 2.71 -13.29
C ARG A 171 9.72 2.48 -12.62
N LEU A 172 10.45 3.56 -12.43
CA LEU A 172 11.66 3.62 -11.62
C LEU A 172 11.27 4.07 -10.22
N VAL A 173 11.45 3.20 -9.23
CA VAL A 173 11.09 3.49 -7.83
C VAL A 173 12.35 3.46 -6.98
N ALA A 174 12.67 4.58 -6.35
CA ALA A 174 13.73 4.68 -5.36
C ALA A 174 13.14 4.49 -3.96
N ARG A 175 13.60 3.48 -3.24
CA ARG A 175 13.20 3.21 -1.85
C ARG A 175 14.35 3.43 -0.89
N ARG A 176 14.07 4.08 0.25
CA ARG A 176 14.96 4.19 1.39
C ARG A 176 14.98 2.86 2.15
N ILE A 177 16.17 2.31 2.35
CA ILE A 177 16.38 1.10 3.14
C ILE A 177 17.09 1.49 4.44
N PRO A 178 16.55 1.12 5.62
CA PRO A 178 17.25 1.31 6.88
C PRO A 178 18.66 0.69 6.85
N GLY A 179 19.67 1.45 7.27
CA GLY A 179 21.07 1.01 7.30
C GLY A 179 21.84 1.21 5.98
N TYR A 180 21.22 1.81 4.96
CA TYR A 180 21.88 2.20 3.72
C TYR A 180 21.79 3.71 3.52
N ASP A 181 22.91 4.33 3.13
CA ASP A 181 22.98 5.78 2.90
C ASP A 181 22.33 6.19 1.57
N THR A 182 22.31 5.29 0.59
CA THR A 182 21.76 5.53 -0.74
C THR A 182 20.44 4.79 -0.96
N PRO A 183 19.43 5.40 -1.62
CA PRO A 183 18.21 4.71 -2.01
C PRO A 183 18.48 3.53 -2.96
N ARG A 184 17.72 2.45 -2.79
CA ARG A 184 17.71 1.33 -3.74
C ARG A 184 16.68 1.58 -4.82
N TRP A 185 17.07 1.35 -6.07
CA TRP A 185 16.20 1.50 -7.22
C TRP A 185 15.62 0.16 -7.67
N GLU A 186 14.34 0.18 -7.97
CA GLU A 186 13.56 -0.94 -8.49
C GLU A 186 12.94 -0.56 -9.85
N PHE A 187 12.92 -1.53 -10.78
CA PHE A 187 12.30 -1.39 -12.09
C PHE A 187 11.02 -2.20 -12.12
N ILE A 188 9.90 -1.53 -12.35
CA ILE A 188 8.59 -2.16 -12.51
C ILE A 188 8.16 -1.91 -13.95
N PHE A 189 8.30 -2.94 -14.78
CA PHE A 189 7.85 -2.88 -16.17
C PHE A 189 6.33 -3.00 -16.25
N ASP A 190 5.74 -2.30 -17.21
CA ASP A 190 4.30 -2.35 -17.44
C ASP A 190 3.84 -3.78 -17.84
N PRO A 191 2.58 -4.15 -17.57
CA PRO A 191 2.06 -5.47 -17.91
C PRO A 191 2.29 -5.84 -19.38
N GLY A 192 2.76 -7.07 -19.61
CA GLY A 192 3.08 -7.57 -20.96
C GLY A 192 4.55 -7.41 -21.37
N LEU A 193 5.36 -6.69 -20.58
CA LEU A 193 6.80 -6.58 -20.78
C LEU A 193 7.56 -7.62 -19.94
N ASP A 194 8.54 -8.30 -20.55
CA ASP A 194 9.40 -9.24 -19.83
C ASP A 194 10.56 -8.51 -19.14
N ALA A 195 10.53 -8.47 -17.81
CA ALA A 195 11.58 -7.87 -16.99
C ALA A 195 12.95 -8.57 -17.12
N LYS A 196 13.00 -9.76 -17.72
CA LYS A 196 14.23 -10.51 -18.00
C LYS A 196 14.81 -10.21 -19.39
N ASP A 197 14.08 -9.52 -20.25
CA ASP A 197 14.58 -9.10 -21.56
C ASP A 197 15.77 -8.14 -21.37
N PRO A 198 16.98 -8.52 -21.82
CA PRO A 198 18.16 -7.67 -21.69
C PRO A 198 18.00 -6.29 -22.37
N GLY A 199 17.25 -6.21 -23.48
CA GLY A 199 17.01 -4.97 -24.20
C GLY A 199 16.18 -3.98 -23.37
N LEU A 200 15.06 -4.44 -22.81
CA LEU A 200 14.22 -3.63 -21.94
C LEU A 200 14.97 -3.18 -20.68
N ARG A 201 15.81 -4.06 -20.11
CA ARG A 201 16.67 -3.72 -18.98
C ARG A 201 17.67 -2.62 -19.32
N ALA A 202 18.33 -2.70 -20.47
CA ALA A 202 19.28 -1.68 -20.90
C ALA A 202 18.60 -0.30 -21.03
N HIS A 203 17.39 -0.25 -21.58
CA HIS A 203 16.62 1.00 -21.71
C HIS A 203 16.22 1.56 -20.33
N ALA A 204 15.78 0.69 -19.40
CA ALA A 204 15.48 1.10 -18.04
C ALA A 204 16.71 1.63 -17.28
N GLU A 205 17.89 1.05 -17.50
CA GLU A 205 19.15 1.50 -16.91
C GLU A 205 19.59 2.87 -17.46
N GLN A 206 19.43 3.10 -18.77
CA GLN A 206 19.66 4.42 -19.38
C GLN A 206 18.68 5.47 -18.82
N ALA A 207 17.40 5.13 -18.73
CA ALA A 207 16.38 5.99 -18.15
C ALA A 207 16.68 6.32 -16.68
N LEU A 208 17.12 5.34 -15.89
CA LEU A 208 17.53 5.54 -14.50
C LEU A 208 18.65 6.57 -14.37
N GLU A 209 19.66 6.45 -15.22
CA GLU A 209 20.80 7.36 -15.20
C GLU A 209 20.38 8.80 -15.53
N GLU A 210 19.43 8.99 -16.45
CA GLU A 210 18.84 10.30 -16.71
C GLU A 210 18.06 10.86 -15.50
N VAL A 211 17.28 10.01 -14.81
CA VAL A 211 16.57 10.39 -13.60
C VAL A 211 17.54 10.80 -12.48
N ARG A 212 18.62 10.05 -12.30
CA ARG A 212 19.67 10.36 -11.30
C ARG A 212 20.29 11.73 -11.52
N ARG A 213 20.70 12.02 -12.77
CA ARG A 213 21.20 13.35 -13.14
C ARG A 213 20.19 14.46 -12.86
N SER A 214 18.90 14.23 -13.12
CA SER A 214 17.85 15.23 -12.85
C SER A 214 17.61 15.48 -11.36
N LEU A 215 17.87 14.48 -10.51
CA LEU A 215 17.69 14.55 -9.05
C LEU A 215 18.98 14.95 -8.30
N GLY A 216 20.11 15.06 -9.00
CA GLY A 216 21.41 15.41 -8.42
C GLY A 216 22.01 14.31 -7.53
N VAL A 217 21.71 13.04 -7.82
CA VAL A 217 22.19 11.85 -7.07
C VAL A 217 22.94 10.87 -7.95
#